data_AF-A0A9E4EVD7-F1
#
_entry.id   AF-A0A9E4EVD7-F1
#
_cell.length_a   1.000
_cell.length_b   1.000
_cell.length_c   1.000
_cell.angle_alpha   90.00
_cell.angle_beta   90.00
_cell.angle_gamma   90.00
#
_symmetry.space_group_name_H-M   'P 1'
#
loop_
_entity.id
_entity.type
_entity.pdbx_description
1 polymer ?
#
loop_
_entity_poly.entity_id
_entity_poly.type
_entity_poly.pdbx_seq_one_letter_code
_entity_poly.pdbx_strand_id
1 'polypeptide(L)'
;MTEWLIVTLAAPFASFGEEAGNVRRGTADRPTRSALLGLAGAALGIDRADAEGQRALASSFRVATRTLCAGTLVTDFHTYQSLPSAKGRPHTRAEALS
;
A
#
# COMPACT_ATOMS: atom_id res chain seq x y z
N MET A 1 -16.98 -21.35 -18.81
CA MET A 1 -16.69 -19.94 -19.12
C MET A 1 -16.01 -19.33 -17.90
N THR A 2 -14.99 -18.48 -18.08
CA THR A 2 -14.33 -17.81 -16.95
C THR A 2 -15.04 -16.49 -16.70
N GLU A 3 -15.58 -16.31 -15.49
CA GLU A 3 -16.18 -15.05 -15.08
C GLU A 3 -15.09 -14.08 -14.59
N TRP A 4 -15.25 -12.80 -14.91
CA TRP A 4 -14.31 -11.74 -14.54
C TRP A 4 -15.05 -10.65 -13.78
N LEU A 5 -14.49 -10.24 -12.65
CA LEU A 5 -14.89 -9.02 -11.97
C LEU A 5 -14.05 -7.86 -12.50
N ILE A 6 -14.71 -6.82 -13.01
CA ILE A 6 -14.05 -5.62 -13.50
C ILE A 6 -14.22 -4.51 -12.46
N VAL A 7 -13.10 -3.92 -12.04
CA VAL A 7 -13.06 -2.76 -11.16
C VAL A 7 -12.24 -1.65 -11.80
N THR A 8 -12.64 -0.40 -11.55
CA THR A 8 -11.91 0.78 -12.02
C THR A 8 -11.21 1.44 -10.84
N LEU A 9 -9.88 1.58 -10.93
CA LEU A 9 -9.10 2.35 -9.97
C LEU A 9 -8.91 3.76 -10.50
N ALA A 10 -9.63 4.72 -9.91
CA ALA A 10 -9.57 6.14 -10.28
C ALA A 10 -9.31 6.98 -9.03
N ALA A 11 -8.21 7.72 -9.03
CA ALA A 11 -7.78 8.58 -7.93
C ALA A 11 -6.87 9.69 -8.47
N PRO A 12 -6.76 10.84 -7.78
CA PRO A 12 -5.82 11.90 -8.15
C PRO A 12 -4.36 11.46 -7.98
N PHE A 13 -4.08 10.57 -7.03
CA PHE A 13 -2.77 9.98 -6.79
C PHE A 13 -2.90 8.48 -6.55
N ALA A 14 -1.91 7.72 -7.00
CA ALA A 14 -1.78 6.30 -6.73
C ALA A 14 -0.30 5.93 -6.57
N SER A 15 -0.04 4.91 -5.77
CA SER A 15 1.30 4.33 -5.61
C SER A 15 1.18 2.81 -5.51
N PHE A 16 1.89 2.13 -6.40
CA PHE A 16 1.92 0.67 -6.53
C PHE A 16 3.34 0.22 -6.24
N GLY A 17 3.67 0.13 -4.96
CA GLY A 17 5.03 -0.03 -4.46
C GLY A 17 5.84 -1.10 -5.19
N GLU A 18 7.07 -0.73 -5.52
CA GLU A 18 8.13 -1.65 -6.01
C GLU A 18 9.06 -2.03 -4.85
N GLU A 19 10.28 -2.48 -5.17
CA GLU A 19 11.27 -2.87 -4.18
C GLU A 19 11.54 -1.73 -3.18
N ALA A 20 11.26 -2.01 -1.91
CA ALA A 20 11.20 -1.00 -0.88
C ALA A 20 12.59 -0.78 -0.25
N GLY A 21 13.28 0.27 -0.71
CA GLY A 21 14.39 0.85 0.05
C GLY A 21 13.90 1.66 1.25
N ASN A 22 14.72 1.80 2.28
CA ASN A 22 14.38 2.66 3.44
C ASN A 22 14.45 4.16 3.11
N VAL A 23 15.16 4.54 2.05
CA VAL A 23 15.40 5.95 1.67
C VAL A 23 14.46 6.43 0.57
N ARG A 24 14.05 5.54 -0.34
CA ARG A 24 13.17 5.87 -1.46
C ARG A 24 12.13 4.78 -1.63
N ARG A 25 10.88 5.19 -1.88
CA ARG A 25 9.79 4.28 -2.23
C ARG A 25 9.46 4.44 -3.71
N GLY A 26 9.87 3.45 -4.50
CA GLY A 26 9.50 3.36 -5.92
C GLY A 26 8.02 3.00 -6.09
N THR A 27 7.47 3.30 -7.25
CA THR A 27 6.11 2.91 -7.65
C THR A 27 6.13 2.47 -9.10
N ALA A 28 5.41 1.39 -9.38
CA ALA A 28 5.16 0.94 -10.73
C ALA A 28 4.18 1.90 -11.45
N ASP A 29 4.21 1.87 -12.77
CA ASP A 29 3.33 2.62 -13.67
C ASP A 29 1.89 2.07 -13.74
N ARG A 30 1.66 0.88 -13.15
CA ARG A 30 0.38 0.19 -13.09
C ARG A 30 0.24 -0.63 -11.81
N PRO A 31 -0.99 -0.99 -11.39
CA PRO A 31 -1.20 -1.81 -10.21
C PRO A 31 -0.42 -3.13 -10.25
N THR A 32 0.38 -3.39 -9.22
CA THR A 32 1.06 -4.67 -9.04
C THR A 32 0.06 -5.75 -8.60
N ARG A 33 0.40 -7.03 -8.85
CA ARG A 33 -0.44 -8.15 -8.39
C ARG A 33 -0.67 -8.11 -6.88
N SER A 34 0.38 -7.84 -6.10
CA SER A 34 0.29 -7.74 -4.64
C SER A 34 -0.62 -6.59 -4.19
N ALA A 35 -0.58 -5.43 -4.87
CA ALA A 35 -1.48 -4.32 -4.56
C ALA A 35 -2.96 -4.68 -4.81
N LEU A 36 -3.26 -5.34 -5.93
CA LEU A 36 -4.63 -5.77 -6.25
C LEU A 36 -5.15 -6.82 -5.27
N LEU A 37 -4.31 -7.80 -4.90
CA LEU A 37 -4.68 -8.78 -3.88
C LEU A 37 -4.87 -8.12 -2.52
N GLY A 38 -3.98 -7.20 -2.12
CA GLY A 38 -4.13 -6.45 -0.87
C GLY A 38 -5.43 -5.65 -0.82
N LEU A 39 -5.83 -5.03 -1.93
CA LEU A 39 -7.11 -4.33 -2.04
C LEU A 39 -8.30 -5.29 -1.89
N ALA A 40 -8.26 -6.46 -2.54
CA ALA A 40 -9.29 -7.48 -2.41
C ALA A 40 -9.38 -8.03 -0.97
N GLY A 41 -8.23 -8.34 -0.35
CA GLY A 41 -8.16 -8.81 1.02
C GLY A 41 -8.71 -7.80 2.02
N ALA A 42 -8.42 -6.51 1.83
CA ALA A 42 -8.99 -5.43 2.63
C ALA A 42 -10.52 -5.35 2.49
N ALA A 43 -11.06 -5.48 1.27
CA ALA A 43 -12.50 -5.49 1.04
C ALA A 43 -13.19 -6.72 1.64
N LEU A 44 -12.50 -7.86 1.69
CA LEU A 44 -12.98 -9.11 2.28
C LEU A 44 -12.77 -9.18 3.81
N GLY A 45 -12.05 -8.23 4.40
CA GLY A 45 -11.76 -8.21 5.84
C GLY A 45 -10.73 -9.26 6.30
N ILE A 46 -9.82 -9.68 5.42
CA ILE A 46 -8.77 -10.65 5.76
C ILE A 46 -7.66 -9.94 6.55
N ASP A 47 -7.46 -10.36 7.79
CA ASP A 47 -6.45 -9.78 8.68
C ASP A 47 -5.02 -10.11 8.20
N ARG A 48 -4.05 -9.25 8.54
CA ARG A 48 -2.63 -9.49 8.20
C ARG A 48 -2.01 -10.65 8.97
N ALA A 49 -2.51 -10.94 10.17
CA ALA A 49 -2.08 -12.07 10.99
C ALA A 49 -2.69 -13.40 10.53
N ASP A 50 -3.74 -13.38 9.70
CA ASP A 50 -4.35 -14.58 9.14
C ASP A 50 -3.52 -15.14 7.98
N ALA A 51 -2.48 -15.90 8.31
CA ALA A 51 -1.58 -16.49 7.33
C ALA A 51 -2.27 -17.50 6.39
N GLU A 52 -3.38 -18.12 6.80
CA GLU A 52 -4.13 -19.03 5.94
C GLU A 52 -4.99 -18.26 4.93
N GLY A 53 -5.76 -17.27 5.39
CA GLY A 53 -6.53 -16.38 4.53
C GLY A 53 -5.67 -15.65 3.51
N GLN A 54 -4.49 -15.14 3.92
CA GLN A 54 -3.54 -14.49 3.00
C GLN A 54 -3.04 -15.46 1.91
N ARG A 55 -2.74 -16.71 2.26
CA ARG A 55 -2.31 -17.75 1.29
C ARG A 55 -3.43 -18.13 0.34
N ALA A 56 -4.63 -18.31 0.85
CA ALA A 56 -5.81 -18.63 0.05
C ALA A 56 -6.12 -17.50 -0.96
N LEU A 57 -6.05 -16.24 -0.52
CA LEU A 57 -6.22 -15.08 -1.38
C LEU A 57 -5.16 -15.06 -2.50
N ALA A 58 -3.90 -15.31 -2.15
CA ALA A 58 -2.78 -15.30 -3.08
C ALA A 58 -2.86 -16.39 -4.16
N SER A 59 -3.48 -17.54 -3.89
CA SER A 59 -3.62 -18.64 -4.85
C SER A 59 -4.93 -18.62 -5.64
N SER A 60 -5.97 -17.94 -5.13
CA SER A 60 -7.32 -18.00 -5.71
C SER A 60 -7.57 -17.06 -6.88
N PHE A 61 -6.81 -15.98 -7.02
CA PHE A 61 -7.08 -14.93 -8.00
C PHE A 61 -6.07 -14.89 -9.16
N ARG A 62 -6.64 -14.83 -10.38
CA ARG A 62 -5.95 -14.34 -11.59
C ARG A 62 -6.26 -12.87 -11.75
N VAL A 63 -5.22 -12.06 -12.01
CA VAL A 63 -5.37 -10.61 -12.18
C VAL A 63 -4.92 -10.20 -13.57
N ALA A 64 -5.60 -9.19 -14.12
CA ALA A 64 -5.20 -8.50 -15.33
C ALA A 64 -5.40 -7.00 -15.10
N THR A 65 -4.57 -6.17 -15.73
CA THR A 65 -4.67 -4.71 -15.66
C THR A 65 -4.70 -4.12 -17.05
N ARG A 66 -5.45 -3.02 -17.19
CA ARG A 66 -5.43 -2.17 -18.37
C ARG A 66 -5.35 -0.73 -17.90
N THR A 67 -4.32 -0.01 -18.36
CA THR A 67 -4.21 1.43 -18.13
C THR A 67 -5.09 2.16 -19.14
N LEU A 68 -6.04 2.95 -18.65
CA LEU A 68 -6.91 3.80 -19.48
C LEU A 68 -6.29 5.18 -19.72
N CYS A 69 -5.75 5.78 -18.66
CA CYS A 69 -5.05 7.06 -18.69
C CYS A 69 -3.72 6.88 -17.96
N ALA A 70 -2.60 7.15 -18.63
CA ALA A 70 -1.29 7.14 -17.98
C ALA A 70 -1.14 8.38 -17.09
N GLY A 71 -0.63 8.20 -15.87
CA GLY A 71 -0.29 9.29 -14.97
C GLY A 71 1.12 9.81 -15.19
N THR A 72 1.46 10.89 -14.49
CA THR A 72 2.85 11.40 -14.40
C THR A 72 3.42 11.07 -13.03
N LEU A 73 4.69 10.65 -12.99
CA LEU A 73 5.36 10.33 -11.74
C LEU A 73 5.55 11.61 -10.90
N VAL A 74 5.17 11.56 -9.63
CA VAL A 74 5.39 12.63 -8.65
C VAL A 74 6.27 12.09 -7.53
N THR A 75 7.29 12.88 -7.15
CA THR A 75 8.12 12.57 -5.98
C THR A 75 7.61 13.35 -4.78
N ASP A 76 7.27 12.65 -3.70
CA ASP A 76 6.87 13.25 -2.43
C ASP A 76 8.07 13.32 -1.46
N PHE A 77 8.37 14.51 -0.94
CA PHE A 77 9.38 14.68 0.11
C PHE A 77 8.73 14.49 1.48
N HIS A 78 8.67 13.23 1.90
CA HIS A 78 7.95 12.82 3.10
C HIS A 78 8.88 12.66 4.31
N THR A 79 8.85 13.61 5.25
CA THR A 79 9.64 13.53 6.49
C THR A 79 8.87 12.82 7.60
N TYR A 80 9.57 11.98 8.37
CA TYR A 80 9.08 11.41 9.62
C TYR A 80 10.10 11.69 10.73
N GLN A 81 9.62 11.81 11.96
CA GLN A 81 10.46 11.94 13.15
C GLN A 81 9.94 10.97 14.21
N SER A 82 10.79 10.02 14.58
CA SER A 82 10.55 9.13 15.71
C SER A 82 10.77 9.88 17.01
N LEU A 83 9.86 9.73 17.96
CA LEU A 83 10.16 10.07 19.34
C LEU A 83 11.11 8.99 19.89
N PRO A 84 12.21 9.34 20.58
CA PRO A 84 12.86 8.41 21.49
C PRO A 84 11.80 7.88 22.48
N SER A 85 11.99 6.71 23.07
CA SER A 85 11.16 6.28 24.20
C SER A 85 11.19 7.37 25.28
N ALA A 86 10.19 8.23 25.29
CA ALA A 86 10.21 9.45 26.08
C ALA A 86 10.26 9.04 27.55
N LYS A 87 11.26 9.52 28.29
CA LYS A 87 11.21 9.45 29.75
C LYS A 87 10.12 10.41 30.20
N GLY A 88 8.96 9.87 30.58
CA GLY A 88 7.82 10.64 31.09
C GLY A 88 6.69 10.82 30.08
N ARG A 89 5.75 11.71 30.41
CA ARG A 89 4.60 12.07 29.56
C ARG A 89 4.77 13.52 29.11
N PRO A 90 5.48 13.78 28.00
CA PRO A 90 5.60 15.14 27.47
C PRO A 90 4.21 15.67 27.09
N HIS A 91 3.94 16.92 27.41
CA HIS A 91 2.70 17.61 27.03
C HIS A 91 2.77 18.17 25.61
N THR A 92 3.98 18.46 25.14
CA THR A 92 4.22 18.99 23.80
C THR A 92 5.25 18.16 23.03
N ARG A 93 5.22 18.29 21.69
CA ARG A 93 6.19 17.60 20.82
C ARG A 93 7.62 18.12 21.04
N ALA A 94 7.79 19.41 21.31
CA ALA A 94 9.11 19.99 21.59
C ALA A 94 9.74 19.36 22.84
N GLU A 95 8.95 19.17 23.91
CA GLU A 95 9.38 18.48 25.14
C GLU A 95 9.74 17.02 24.89
N ALA A 96 9.09 16.35 23.94
CA ALA A 96 9.36 14.96 23.60
C ALA A 96 10.67 14.77 22.81
N LEU A 97 11.28 15.86 22.33
CA LEU A 97 12.43 15.88 21.44
C LEU A 97 13.71 16.46 22.06
N SER A 98 13.58 17.16 23.19
CA SER A 98 14.70 17.60 24.05
C SER A 98 15.24 16.45 24.90
#